data_AF-A0AAV6AE79-F1
#
_entry.id   AF-A0AAV6AE79-F1
#
_cell.length_a   1.000
_cell.length_b   1.000
_cell.length_c   1.000
_cell.angle_alpha   90.00
_cell.angle_beta   90.00
_cell.angle_gamma   90.00
#
_symmetry.space_group_name_H-M   'P 1'
#
loop_
_entity.id
_entity.type
_entity.pdbx_description
1 polymer ?
#
loop_
_entity_poly.entity_id
_entity_poly.type
_entity_poly.pdbx_seq_one_letter_code
_entity_poly.pdbx_strand_id
1 'polypeptide(L)'
;MKRGLTLVTTVAVVGLLAGGAVIWQSQARAKGGETTLPEVKAILASAPQVPPPVDRAGNARVIVALETTEVKGTLADGVQYTFWTFGGTVPGPFIRVRVGDVVQIRLKNGATSLHPHSIDLHAVTG
;
A
#
# COMPACT_ATOMS: atom_id res chain seq x y z
N MET A 1 -26.67 -36.04 -6.30
CA MET A 1 -26.85 -35.34 -7.59
C MET A 1 -26.01 -34.06 -7.51
N LYS A 2 -24.95 -33.75 -8.26
CA LYS A 2 -24.19 -34.33 -9.36
C LYS A 2 -22.72 -33.94 -9.10
N ARG A 3 -21.77 -34.88 -9.04
CA ARG A 3 -20.33 -34.57 -8.96
C ARG A 3 -19.83 -34.35 -10.39
N GLY A 4 -19.39 -33.13 -10.72
CA GLY A 4 -18.87 -32.77 -12.03
C GLY A 4 -17.48 -33.37 -12.24
N LEU A 5 -17.38 -34.32 -13.17
CA LEU A 5 -16.14 -34.94 -13.61
C LEU A 5 -15.52 -34.05 -14.70
N THR A 6 -14.48 -33.28 -14.37
CA THR A 6 -13.71 -32.53 -15.38
C THR A 6 -12.77 -33.51 -16.08
N LEU A 7 -13.16 -33.93 -17.29
CA LEU A 7 -12.37 -34.79 -18.16
C LEU A 7 -11.23 -33.97 -18.75
N VAL A 8 -10.00 -34.15 -18.25
CA VAL A 8 -8.80 -33.60 -18.89
C VAL A 8 -8.33 -34.64 -19.91
N THR A 9 -8.69 -34.44 -21.17
CA THR A 9 -8.20 -35.27 -22.28
C THR A 9 -6.74 -34.93 -22.55
N THR A 10 -5.83 -35.78 -22.10
CA THR A 10 -4.41 -35.69 -22.47
C THR A 10 -4.23 -36.37 -23.82
N VAL A 11 -4.01 -35.61 -24.89
CA VAL A 11 -3.54 -36.16 -26.16
C VAL A 11 -2.03 -36.38 -26.02
N ALA A 12 -1.60 -37.63 -25.83
CA ALA A 12 -0.21 -38.01 -25.91
C ALA A 12 0.16 -38.19 -27.40
N VAL A 13 0.86 -37.22 -27.98
CA VAL A 13 1.53 -37.40 -29.28
C VAL A 13 2.87 -38.07 -28.99
N VAL A 14 2.98 -39.37 -29.28
CA VAL A 14 4.25 -40.10 -29.23
C VAL A 14 4.97 -39.90 -30.57
N GLY A 15 5.90 -38.95 -30.60
CA GLY A 15 6.91 -38.83 -31.65
C GLY A 15 8.23 -39.40 -31.15
N LEU A 16 8.62 -40.57 -31.67
CA LEU A 16 9.89 -41.22 -31.34
C LEU A 16 10.98 -40.73 -32.29
N LEU A 17 11.72 -39.67 -31.92
CA LEU A 17 13.01 -39.33 -32.52
C LEU A 17 13.97 -38.79 -31.46
N ALA A 18 15.20 -39.29 -31.51
CA ALA A 18 16.28 -39.09 -30.55
C ALA A 18 16.61 -37.60 -30.32
N GLY A 19 16.52 -37.16 -29.07
CA GLY A 19 16.94 -35.84 -28.61
C GLY A 19 16.30 -35.57 -27.25
N GLY A 20 17.11 -35.45 -26.19
CA GLY A 20 16.65 -35.39 -24.80
C GLY A 20 15.56 -34.36 -24.58
N ALA A 21 14.33 -34.83 -24.34
CA ALA A 21 13.21 -34.00 -23.98
C ALA A 21 13.34 -33.61 -22.50
N VAL A 22 13.83 -32.41 -22.24
CA VAL A 22 13.70 -31.78 -20.92
C VAL A 22 12.23 -31.41 -20.76
N ILE A 23 11.50 -32.23 -19.99
CA ILE A 23 10.10 -31.96 -19.66
C ILE A 23 10.09 -30.79 -18.67
N TRP A 24 9.82 -29.58 -19.17
CA TRP A 24 9.54 -28.43 -18.31
C TRP A 24 8.18 -28.62 -17.65
N GLN A 25 8.19 -29.14 -16.43
CA GLN A 25 7.00 -29.18 -15.61
C GLN A 25 6.77 -27.79 -15.02
N SER A 26 5.89 -27.00 -15.64
CA SER A 26 5.41 -25.77 -15.03
C SER A 26 4.64 -26.13 -13.77
N GLN A 27 5.31 -26.01 -12.62
CA GLN A 27 4.59 -26.00 -11.35
C GLN A 27 3.79 -24.70 -11.33
N ALA A 28 2.50 -24.79 -11.60
CA ALA A 28 1.57 -23.74 -11.27
C ALA A 28 1.71 -23.51 -9.76
N ARG A 29 2.41 -22.44 -9.37
CA ARG A 29 2.37 -21.96 -7.99
C ARG A 29 0.90 -21.70 -7.68
N ALA A 30 0.34 -22.47 -6.76
CA ALA A 30 -0.92 -22.11 -6.15
C ALA A 30 -0.76 -20.67 -5.64
N LYS A 31 -1.56 -19.73 -6.16
CA LYS A 31 -1.74 -18.45 -5.50
C LYS A 31 -2.26 -18.78 -4.11
N GLY A 32 -1.39 -18.67 -3.10
CA GLY A 32 -1.82 -18.74 -1.71
C GLY A 32 -2.98 -17.78 -1.54
N GLY A 33 -4.09 -18.27 -1.00
CA GLY A 33 -5.29 -17.47 -0.77
C GLY A 33 -4.96 -16.35 0.19
N GLU A 34 -4.62 -15.17 -0.33
CA GLU A 34 -4.49 -13.97 0.46
C GLU A 34 -5.90 -13.65 0.97
N THR A 35 -6.10 -13.80 2.28
CA THR A 35 -7.35 -13.36 2.91
C THR A 35 -7.41 -11.85 2.73
N THR A 36 -8.31 -11.37 1.87
CA THR A 36 -8.42 -9.95 1.55
C THR A 36 -8.85 -9.19 2.80
N LEU A 37 -7.94 -8.40 3.39
CA LEU A 37 -8.27 -7.51 4.50
C LEU A 37 -9.29 -6.46 4.05
N PRO A 38 -10.27 -6.09 4.89
CA PRO A 38 -11.15 -4.98 4.58
C PRO A 38 -10.35 -3.69 4.41
N GLU A 39 -10.68 -2.91 3.38
CA GLU A 39 -10.05 -1.60 3.17
C GLU A 39 -10.72 -0.53 4.02
N VAL A 40 -9.90 0.28 4.68
CA VAL A 40 -10.37 1.41 5.50
C VAL A 40 -9.58 2.65 5.12
N LYS A 41 -10.25 3.76 4.85
CA LYS A 41 -9.58 5.05 4.65
C LYS A 41 -9.13 5.60 6.00
N ALA A 42 -7.88 6.03 6.10
CA ALA A 42 -7.35 6.65 7.31
C ALA A 42 -8.08 7.98 7.60
N ILE A 43 -8.43 8.19 8.86
CA ILE A 43 -8.84 9.50 9.37
C ILE A 43 -7.56 10.22 9.80
N LEU A 44 -7.23 11.29 9.10
CA LEU A 44 -6.05 12.12 9.38
C LEU A 44 -6.47 13.34 10.20
N ALA A 45 -5.62 13.76 11.14
CA ALA A 45 -5.88 14.95 11.95
C ALA A 45 -4.65 15.87 11.93
N SER A 46 -4.85 17.16 11.67
CA SER A 46 -3.80 18.16 11.81
C SER A 46 -3.59 18.51 13.28
N ALA A 47 -2.36 18.82 13.66
CA ALA A 47 -2.04 19.26 15.01
C ALA A 47 -2.86 20.50 15.40
N PRO A 48 -3.30 20.61 16.68
CA PRO A 48 -3.00 19.71 17.81
C PRO A 48 -3.98 18.53 17.96
N GLN A 49 -4.85 18.27 16.98
CA GLN A 49 -5.87 17.22 17.06
C GLN A 49 -5.29 15.83 16.79
N VAL A 50 -5.96 14.80 17.30
CA VAL A 50 -5.61 13.38 17.08
C VAL A 50 -6.78 12.61 16.49
N PRO A 51 -6.56 11.59 15.64
CA PRO A 51 -7.63 10.73 15.17
C PRO A 51 -8.28 9.96 16.33
N PRO A 52 -9.58 9.61 16.22
CA PRO A 52 -10.29 8.84 17.23
C PRO A 52 -9.61 7.47 17.46
N PRO A 53 -9.82 6.85 18.64
CA PRO A 53 -9.38 5.47 18.86
C PRO A 53 -9.88 4.52 17.76
N VAL A 54 -9.08 3.52 17.43
CA VAL A 54 -9.46 2.48 16.47
C VAL A 54 -10.42 1.51 17.16
N ASP A 55 -11.67 1.44 16.72
CA ASP A 55 -12.78 0.70 17.36
C ASP A 55 -13.24 -0.56 16.60
N ARG A 56 -12.59 -0.88 15.47
CA ARG A 56 -12.88 -2.10 14.69
C ARG A 56 -12.36 -3.38 15.36
N ALA A 57 -13.07 -4.48 15.13
CA ALA A 57 -12.78 -5.78 15.74
C ALA A 57 -11.54 -6.52 15.18
N GLY A 58 -11.17 -6.28 13.92
CA GLY A 58 -10.09 -7.01 13.23
C GLY A 58 -9.15 -6.10 12.43
N ASN A 59 -8.06 -6.67 11.91
CA ASN A 59 -7.07 -5.96 11.10
C ASN A 59 -7.64 -5.51 9.76
N ALA A 60 -7.08 -4.43 9.21
CA ALA A 60 -7.51 -3.84 7.95
C ALA A 60 -6.33 -3.48 7.05
N ARG A 61 -6.63 -3.28 5.77
CA ARG A 61 -5.75 -2.52 4.88
C ARG A 61 -6.09 -1.03 5.01
N VAL A 62 -5.27 -0.29 5.74
CA VAL A 62 -5.51 1.14 6.00
C VAL A 62 -4.90 1.98 4.88
N ILE A 63 -5.73 2.66 4.10
CA ILE A 63 -5.31 3.53 3.00
C ILE A 63 -5.05 4.93 3.55
N VAL A 64 -3.79 5.35 3.50
CA VAL A 64 -3.36 6.70 3.87
C VAL A 64 -3.04 7.46 2.59
N ALA A 65 -3.76 8.53 2.31
CA ALA A 65 -3.46 9.43 1.20
C ALA A 65 -2.80 10.70 1.73
N LEU A 66 -1.60 11.00 1.25
CA LEU A 66 -0.85 12.21 1.60
C LEU A 66 -0.38 12.91 0.32
N GLU A 67 -0.37 14.24 0.37
CA GLU A 67 0.26 15.06 -0.65
C GLU A 67 1.38 15.88 -0.02
N THR A 68 2.56 15.89 -0.64
CA THR A 68 3.65 16.78 -0.23
C THR A 68 3.51 18.11 -0.95
N THR A 69 3.62 19.22 -0.21
CA THR A 69 3.52 20.57 -0.79
C THR A 69 4.59 21.48 -0.24
N GLU A 70 5.12 22.35 -1.11
CA GLU A 70 6.04 23.43 -0.76
C GLU A 70 5.26 24.75 -0.73
N VAL A 71 5.04 25.32 0.46
CA VAL A 71 4.15 26.46 0.68
C VAL A 71 4.83 27.58 1.47
N LYS A 72 4.61 28.84 1.07
CA LYS A 72 5.12 29.99 1.81
C LYS A 72 4.19 30.30 2.99
N GLY A 73 4.74 30.41 4.19
CA GLY A 73 4.00 30.74 5.41
C GLY A 73 4.81 31.61 6.38
N THR A 74 4.18 32.04 7.46
CA THR A 74 4.83 32.79 8.54
C THR A 74 5.51 31.84 9.51
N LEU A 75 6.81 32.03 9.75
CA LEU A 75 7.57 31.28 10.76
C LEU A 75 7.57 32.01 12.12
N ALA A 76 7.71 33.33 12.06
CA ALA A 76 7.69 34.24 13.19
C ALA A 76 7.24 35.62 12.72
N ASP A 77 7.02 36.56 13.64
CA ASP A 77 6.58 37.91 13.31
C ASP A 77 7.50 38.57 12.27
N GLY A 78 6.93 38.90 11.10
CA GLY A 78 7.66 39.47 9.97
C GLY A 78 8.57 38.51 9.19
N VAL A 79 8.67 37.24 9.58
CA VAL A 79 9.54 36.23 8.94
C VAL A 79 8.72 35.23 8.14
N GLN A 80 8.90 35.26 6.82
CA GLN A 80 8.31 34.26 5.91
C GLN A 80 9.29 33.13 5.63
N TYR A 81 8.78 31.91 5.52
CA TYR A 81 9.56 30.72 5.20
C TYR A 81 8.79 29.83 4.22
N THR A 82 9.52 29.08 3.38
CA THR A 82 8.93 28.06 2.51
C THR A 82 8.94 26.74 3.23
N PHE A 83 7.79 26.30 3.70
CA PHE A 83 7.61 25.03 4.38
C PHE A 83 7.40 23.90 3.37
N TRP A 84 8.13 22.81 3.56
CA TRP A 84 7.84 21.54 2.91
C TRP A 84 7.01 20.70 3.87
N THR A 85 5.81 20.33 3.44
CA THR A 85 4.79 19.77 4.34
C THR A 85 4.29 18.44 3.80
N PHE A 86 3.82 17.59 4.70
CA PHE A 86 2.89 16.52 4.36
C PHE A 86 1.49 17.03 4.67
N GLY A 87 0.55 16.94 3.73
CA GLY A 87 -0.85 17.33 3.95
C GLY A 87 -1.05 18.82 4.27
N GLY A 88 -0.17 19.71 3.79
CA GLY A 88 -0.34 21.16 3.87
C GLY A 88 -0.09 21.79 5.25
N THR A 89 0.38 21.01 6.24
CA THR A 89 0.60 21.49 7.63
C THR A 89 1.95 21.05 8.17
N VAL A 90 2.45 21.79 9.17
CA VAL A 90 3.64 21.43 9.96
C VAL A 90 3.24 21.37 11.44
N PRO A 91 3.35 20.20 12.11
CA PRO A 91 3.72 18.90 11.54
C PRO A 91 2.67 18.40 10.53
N GLY A 92 3.02 17.38 9.75
CA GLY A 92 2.05 16.71 8.88
C GLY A 92 0.94 16.01 9.67
N PRO A 93 -0.16 15.59 9.00
CA PRO A 93 -1.29 14.97 9.67
C PRO A 93 -0.91 13.71 10.45
N PHE A 94 -1.50 13.58 11.63
CA PHE A 94 -1.34 12.42 12.50
C PHE A 94 -2.05 11.20 11.88
N ILE A 95 -1.32 10.09 11.73
CA ILE A 95 -1.83 8.80 11.27
C ILE A 95 -1.99 7.88 12.49
N ARG A 96 -3.18 7.30 12.69
CA ARG A 96 -3.45 6.33 13.76
C ARG A 96 -3.92 5.00 13.18
N VAL A 97 -3.21 3.92 13.53
CA VAL A 97 -3.47 2.54 13.06
C VAL A 97 -3.39 1.55 14.22
N ARG A 98 -3.73 0.27 13.97
CA ARG A 98 -3.65 -0.83 14.93
C ARG A 98 -2.49 -1.76 14.57
N VAL A 99 -1.83 -2.32 15.58
CA VAL A 99 -0.86 -3.40 15.38
C VAL A 99 -1.48 -4.54 14.57
N GLY A 100 -0.80 -4.97 13.50
CA GLY A 100 -1.26 -6.01 12.59
C GLY A 100 -2.03 -5.49 11.37
N ASP A 101 -2.30 -4.19 11.26
CA ASP A 101 -2.79 -3.63 10.00
C ASP A 101 -1.73 -3.68 8.90
N VAL A 102 -2.22 -3.74 7.66
CA VAL A 102 -1.42 -3.43 6.48
C VAL A 102 -1.67 -1.97 6.13
N VAL A 103 -0.65 -1.13 6.23
CA VAL A 103 -0.77 0.30 5.88
C VAL A 103 -0.34 0.50 4.43
N GLN A 104 -1.24 1.04 3.60
CA GLN A 104 -0.93 1.44 2.23
C GLN A 104 -0.80 2.97 2.18
N ILE A 105 0.42 3.46 2.04
CA ILE A 105 0.69 4.87 1.82
C ILE A 105 0.55 5.18 0.32
N ARG A 106 -0.31 6.14 -0.01
CA ARG A 106 -0.41 6.78 -1.32
C ARG A 106 0.14 8.19 -1.19
N LEU A 107 1.44 8.33 -1.47
CA LEU A 107 2.12 9.62 -1.44
C LEU A 107 2.10 10.24 -2.82
N LYS A 108 1.52 11.43 -2.93
CA LYS A 108 1.55 12.25 -4.13
C LYS A 108 2.51 13.42 -3.91
N ASN A 109 3.40 13.66 -4.88
CA ASN A 109 4.12 14.93 -4.89
C ASN A 109 3.25 16.03 -5.52
N GLY A 110 3.10 17.16 -4.84
CA GLY A 110 2.36 18.30 -5.32
C GLY A 110 2.86 18.77 -6.68
N ALA A 111 1.94 19.10 -7.59
CA ALA A 111 2.27 19.44 -8.97
C ALA A 111 3.15 20.70 -9.11
N THR A 112 3.13 21.57 -8.10
CA THR A 112 3.92 22.80 -8.04
C THR A 112 5.19 22.66 -7.19
N SER A 113 5.44 21.49 -6.59
CA SER A 113 6.66 21.24 -5.81
C SER A 113 7.88 21.31 -6.71
N LEU A 114 8.92 21.99 -6.25
CA LEU A 114 10.18 22.11 -6.99
C LEU A 114 11.11 20.90 -6.72
N HIS A 115 10.89 20.20 -5.61
CA HIS A 115 11.73 19.10 -5.17
C HIS A 115 10.96 17.77 -5.19
N PRO A 116 11.66 16.64 -5.43
CA PRO A 116 11.10 15.32 -5.16
C PRO A 116 11.01 15.10 -3.65
N HIS A 117 9.94 14.43 -3.21
CA HIS A 117 9.72 14.10 -1.82
C HIS A 117 9.47 12.59 -1.65
N SER A 118 9.93 12.05 -0.53
CA SER A 118 9.66 10.69 -0.08
C SER A 118 9.21 10.73 1.38
N ILE A 119 8.89 9.58 1.96
CA ILE A 119 8.52 9.47 3.38
C ILE A 119 9.22 8.27 3.99
N ASP A 120 9.77 8.47 5.19
CA ASP A 120 10.25 7.42 6.08
C ASP A 120 9.34 7.40 7.31
N LEU A 121 8.81 6.23 7.64
CA LEU A 121 7.96 6.03 8.81
C LEU A 121 8.70 5.10 9.75
N HIS A 122 9.08 5.60 10.92
CA HIS A 122 9.79 4.78 11.92
C HIS A 122 8.96 3.59 12.44
N ALA A 123 7.65 3.56 12.16
CA ALA A 123 6.79 2.41 12.42
C ALA A 123 6.97 1.25 11.42
N VAL A 124 7.72 1.47 10.32
CA VAL A 124 8.04 0.47 9.29
C VAL A 124 9.48 0.01 9.53
N THR A 125 9.64 -1.23 9.97
CA THR A 125 10.95 -1.90 10.00
C THR A 125 11.11 -2.66 8.69
N GLY A 126 12.01 -2.20 7.83
CA GLY A 126 12.40 -2.90 6.59
C GLY A 126 13.14 -4.20 6.86
#